data_AF-A0A5B9E9G4-F1
#
_entry.id   AF-A0A5B9E9G4-F1
#
_cell.length_a   1.000
_cell.length_b   1.000
_cell.length_c   1.000
_cell.angle_alpha   90.00
_cell.angle_beta   90.00
_cell.angle_gamma   90.00
#
_symmetry.space_group_name_H-M   'P 1'
#
loop_
_entity.id
_entity.type
_entity.pdbx_description
1 polymer ?
#
loop_
_entity_poly.entity_id
_entity_poly.type
_entity_poly.pdbx_seq_one_letter_code
_entity_poly.pdbx_strand_id
1 'polypeptide(L)'
;MMKRTIACMTLLSSFAMAQSSDPYLALMKKAGEHARAKGAKHTPVLSPVDSSVVGPNAKVRVDTLHAAGFKVVPWTTNDAAKMKALIDLGVDGIISDRPDILHKVVEDLRAAGKPLKGFDIAAHRGGRGLRPENTLPSFENGMDQGATTLETDTGVTTDGVSLIWHDQFLNPESCRRADGASYTMENRVYINTISMAEAQKTFICDKLHFGPDQKNDLALSPVAVAFAQLEKMPSPYAPTNAAQLFRFVKFYTEYYKSGAGKNTPHAAERAATGATVRFNLETKIMPDRLPAEVAGAQNTNVPADLYKNHTVGPQQFVGALCGAITREKMIGRAEVQSFDFRTLQLVEEQFPAIPTYYLTNNAKLLSSEFVPEALRLSPEETK
;
A
#
# COMPACT_ATOMS: atom_id res chain seq x y z
N MET A 1 50.65 0.41 65.77
CA MET A 1 49.69 -0.48 65.09
C MET A 1 48.80 0.37 64.21
N MET A 2 48.98 0.28 62.90
CA MET A 2 48.25 1.04 61.88
C MET A 2 47.43 0.04 61.05
N LYS A 3 46.34 0.54 60.46
CA LYS A 3 45.44 -0.08 59.46
C LYS A 3 44.16 -0.67 60.05
N ARG A 4 42.97 -0.52 59.46
CA ARG A 4 42.47 0.24 58.28
C ARG A 4 40.93 0.12 58.39
N THR A 5 40.20 1.22 58.38
CA THR A 5 38.73 1.20 58.30
C THR A 5 38.34 1.05 56.83
N ILE A 6 37.65 -0.04 56.48
CA ILE A 6 37.12 -0.27 55.13
C ILE A 6 35.74 0.38 55.07
N ALA A 7 35.61 1.45 54.28
CA ALA A 7 34.33 2.02 53.90
C ALA A 7 33.71 1.15 52.80
N CYS A 8 32.56 0.57 53.07
CA CYS A 8 31.73 -0.12 52.09
C CYS A 8 31.04 0.94 51.21
N MET A 9 31.56 1.12 50.00
CA MET A 9 31.00 2.02 48.99
C MET A 9 30.04 1.21 48.14
N THR A 10 28.73 1.34 48.42
CA THR A 10 27.66 0.71 47.65
C THR A 10 27.62 1.34 46.25
N LEU A 11 28.26 0.68 45.28
CA LEU A 11 28.04 0.97 43.86
C LEU A 11 26.63 0.51 43.50
N LEU A 12 25.68 1.45 43.49
CA LEU A 12 24.46 1.32 42.71
C LEU A 12 24.87 1.30 41.23
N SER A 13 25.17 0.11 40.71
CA SER A 13 25.25 -0.13 39.28
C SER A 13 23.85 0.03 38.71
N SER A 14 23.54 1.23 38.21
CA SER A 14 22.42 1.48 37.33
C SER A 14 22.62 0.68 36.05
N PHE A 15 22.18 -0.58 36.05
CA PHE A 15 21.78 -1.29 34.84
C PHE A 15 20.52 -0.61 34.31
N ALA A 16 20.67 0.57 33.71
CA ALA A 16 19.78 0.94 32.64
C ALA A 16 20.09 -0.08 31.54
N MET A 17 19.28 -1.14 31.44
CA MET A 17 19.22 -1.89 30.19
C MET A 17 19.01 -0.85 29.11
N ALA A 18 19.97 -0.73 28.19
CA ALA A 18 19.76 -0.04 26.94
C ALA A 18 18.58 -0.77 26.29
N GLN A 19 17.38 -0.25 26.52
CA GLN A 19 16.15 -0.71 25.91
C GLN A 19 16.45 -0.59 24.42
N SER A 20 16.63 -1.73 23.73
CA SER A 20 16.91 -1.70 22.30
C SER A 20 15.79 -0.86 21.67
N SER A 21 16.15 0.31 21.16
CA SER A 21 15.19 1.27 20.65
C SER A 21 14.44 0.58 19.51
N ASP A 22 13.10 0.56 19.56
CA ASP A 22 12.31 0.15 18.40
C ASP A 22 12.63 1.13 17.26
N PRO A 23 13.33 0.69 16.19
CA PRO A 23 13.75 1.58 15.12
C PRO A 23 12.56 2.17 14.38
N TYR A 24 11.44 1.46 14.34
CA TYR A 24 10.22 1.95 13.73
C TYR A 24 9.57 3.03 14.58
N LEU A 25 9.61 2.93 15.91
CA LEU A 25 9.18 4.04 16.77
C LEU A 25 10.04 5.29 16.56
N ALA A 26 11.36 5.13 16.45
CA ALA A 26 12.27 6.25 16.21
C ALA A 26 11.97 6.94 14.86
N LEU A 27 11.79 6.15 13.79
CA LEU A 27 11.33 6.64 12.49
C LEU A 27 10.01 7.40 12.61
N MET A 28 8.99 6.78 13.22
CA MET A 28 7.65 7.35 13.27
C MET A 28 7.61 8.64 14.09
N LYS A 29 8.41 8.77 15.17
CA LYS A 29 8.55 10.04 15.89
C LYS A 29 9.06 11.16 14.99
N LYS A 30 10.14 10.91 14.23
CA LYS A 30 10.69 11.88 13.26
C LYS A 30 9.68 12.22 12.15
N ALA A 31 8.99 11.22 11.61
CA ALA A 31 7.95 11.41 10.60
C ALA A 31 6.77 12.24 11.15
N GLY A 32 6.30 11.92 12.36
CA GLY A 32 5.23 12.65 13.02
C GLY A 32 5.61 14.09 13.36
N GLU A 33 6.86 14.35 13.75
CA GLU A 33 7.38 15.71 13.93
C GLU A 33 7.41 16.50 12.62
N HIS A 34 7.92 15.89 11.55
CA HIS A 34 7.92 16.47 10.21
C HIS A 34 6.49 16.83 9.77
N ALA A 35 5.58 15.85 9.79
CA ALA A 35 4.18 16.04 9.38
C ALA A 35 3.49 17.17 10.17
N ARG A 36 3.65 17.20 11.50
CA ARG A 36 3.09 18.28 12.35
C ARG A 36 3.68 19.64 11.99
N ALA A 37 4.99 19.73 11.76
CA ALA A 37 5.64 20.98 11.39
C ALA A 37 5.15 21.54 10.04
N LYS A 38 4.62 20.67 9.16
CA LYS A 38 4.03 21.03 7.87
C LYS A 38 2.51 21.22 7.91
N GLY A 39 1.90 21.13 9.09
CA GLY A 39 0.46 21.35 9.27
C GLY A 39 -0.41 20.14 8.88
N ALA A 40 0.17 18.94 8.83
CA ALA A 40 -0.58 17.72 8.58
C ALA A 40 -1.71 17.55 9.58
N LYS A 41 -2.90 17.19 9.09
CA LYS A 41 -4.10 16.99 9.92
C LYS A 41 -4.19 15.59 10.53
N HIS A 42 -3.29 14.70 10.12
CA HIS A 42 -3.28 13.30 10.49
C HIS A 42 -1.89 12.90 10.98
N THR A 43 -1.85 11.99 11.96
CA THR A 43 -0.62 11.31 12.33
C THR A 43 -0.26 10.30 11.24
N PRO A 44 0.99 10.28 10.74
CA PRO A 44 1.42 9.27 9.80
C PRO A 44 1.21 7.84 10.31
N VAL A 45 1.00 6.89 9.42
CA VAL A 45 0.79 5.48 9.74
C VAL A 45 2.03 4.66 9.40
N LEU A 46 2.43 3.74 10.29
CA LEU A 46 3.47 2.76 9.95
C LEU A 46 2.83 1.62 9.16
N SER A 47 3.40 1.29 8.01
CA SER A 47 2.96 0.17 7.17
C SER A 47 4.10 -0.83 6.96
N PRO A 48 4.36 -1.74 7.93
CA PRO A 48 5.50 -2.64 7.86
C PRO A 48 5.17 -3.94 7.11
N VAL A 49 6.20 -4.60 6.58
CA VAL A 49 6.04 -5.99 6.15
C VAL A 49 5.64 -6.86 7.35
N ASP A 50 4.72 -7.79 7.16
CA ASP A 50 4.12 -8.57 8.25
C ASP A 50 5.16 -9.38 9.07
N SER A 51 6.24 -9.82 8.44
CA SER A 51 7.34 -10.54 9.09
C SER A 51 8.13 -9.68 10.08
N SER A 52 8.08 -8.35 9.94
CA SER A 52 8.64 -7.42 10.93
C SER A 52 7.76 -7.28 12.18
N VAL A 53 6.51 -7.78 12.14
CA VAL A 53 5.55 -7.74 13.25
C VAL A 53 5.38 -9.11 13.92
N VAL A 54 5.26 -10.20 13.14
CA VAL A 54 5.01 -11.56 13.65
C VAL A 54 6.07 -12.60 13.24
N GLY A 55 7.15 -12.18 12.60
CA GLY A 55 8.23 -13.08 12.20
C GLY A 55 9.22 -13.40 13.34
N PRO A 56 10.16 -14.34 13.12
CA PRO A 56 11.13 -14.78 14.13
C PRO A 56 12.06 -13.66 14.61
N ASN A 57 12.21 -12.60 13.79
CA ASN A 57 12.98 -11.41 14.12
C ASN A 57 12.08 -10.17 14.16
N ALA A 58 10.85 -10.31 14.65
CA ALA A 58 9.92 -9.19 14.79
C ALA A 58 10.55 -8.07 15.61
N LYS A 59 10.51 -6.86 15.07
CA LYS A 59 11.10 -5.64 15.66
C LYS A 59 10.05 -4.56 15.91
N VAL A 60 8.92 -4.61 15.19
CA VAL A 60 7.82 -3.65 15.35
C VAL A 60 7.08 -3.94 16.65
N ARG A 61 6.97 -2.94 17.53
CA ARG A 61 6.24 -3.02 18.79
C ARG A 61 4.93 -2.22 18.71
N VAL A 62 3.83 -2.90 18.36
CA VAL A 62 2.51 -2.29 18.15
C VAL A 62 2.04 -1.50 19.37
N ASP A 63 2.19 -2.08 20.57
CA ASP A 63 1.87 -1.45 21.86
C ASP A 63 2.59 -0.10 22.05
N THR A 64 3.86 -0.05 21.68
CA THR A 64 4.73 1.11 21.88
C THR A 64 4.44 2.20 20.83
N LEU A 65 4.14 1.80 19.59
CA LEU A 65 3.68 2.72 18.53
C LEU A 65 2.32 3.33 18.87
N HIS A 66 1.38 2.52 19.36
CA HIS A 66 0.08 2.98 19.84
C HIS A 66 0.19 3.95 21.01
N ALA A 67 1.05 3.65 21.99
CA ALA A 67 1.34 4.56 23.10
C ALA A 67 1.90 5.92 22.65
N ALA A 68 2.53 5.97 21.47
CA ALA A 68 3.02 7.19 20.83
C ALA A 68 2.02 7.81 19.81
N GLY A 69 0.83 7.23 19.66
CA GLY A 69 -0.24 7.73 18.81
C GLY A 69 -0.15 7.34 17.33
N PHE A 70 0.72 6.39 16.98
CA PHE A 70 0.87 5.88 15.60
C PHE A 70 0.03 4.62 15.40
N LYS A 71 -0.63 4.52 14.25
CA LYS A 71 -1.29 3.29 13.80
C LYS A 71 -0.29 2.36 13.11
N VAL A 72 -0.63 1.07 13.05
CA VAL A 72 0.15 0.03 12.37
C VAL A 72 -0.73 -0.79 11.44
N VAL A 73 -0.42 -0.77 10.14
CA VAL A 73 -1.16 -1.52 9.10
C VAL A 73 -0.19 -2.38 8.29
N PRO A 74 0.07 -3.64 8.66
CA PRO A 74 1.01 -4.49 7.95
C PRO A 74 0.55 -4.95 6.56
N TRP A 75 1.53 -5.22 5.70
CA TRP A 75 1.39 -5.82 4.37
C TRP A 75 2.39 -6.97 4.16
N THR A 76 2.24 -7.89 3.22
CA THR A 76 0.96 -8.40 2.73
C THR A 76 0.73 -9.74 3.41
N THR A 77 -0.39 -9.91 4.12
CA THR A 77 -0.70 -11.15 4.82
C THR A 77 -1.88 -11.86 4.17
N ASN A 78 -1.68 -13.13 3.78
CA ASN A 78 -2.70 -13.95 3.12
C ASN A 78 -3.10 -15.20 3.90
N ASP A 79 -2.38 -15.51 4.99
CA ASP A 79 -2.64 -16.66 5.86
C ASP A 79 -3.54 -16.29 7.05
N ALA A 80 -4.60 -17.06 7.26
CA ALA A 80 -5.60 -16.77 8.29
C ALA A 80 -5.04 -16.85 9.72
N ALA A 81 -4.10 -17.76 10.00
CA ALA A 81 -3.50 -17.87 11.32
C ALA A 81 -2.61 -16.65 11.61
N LYS A 82 -1.83 -16.21 10.61
CA LYS A 82 -1.02 -15.00 10.69
C LYS A 82 -1.87 -13.74 10.81
N MET A 83 -3.00 -13.64 10.10
CA MET A 83 -3.96 -12.54 10.28
C MET A 83 -4.48 -12.46 11.72
N LYS A 84 -4.87 -13.60 12.30
CA LYS A 84 -5.31 -13.65 13.71
C LYS A 84 -4.21 -13.20 14.66
N ALA A 85 -2.97 -13.67 14.47
CA ALA A 85 -1.84 -13.26 15.29
C ALA A 85 -1.57 -11.74 15.20
N LEU A 86 -1.63 -11.14 14.01
CA LEU A 86 -1.51 -9.69 13.84
C LEU A 86 -2.63 -8.94 14.55
N ILE A 87 -3.88 -9.40 14.40
CA ILE A 87 -5.04 -8.82 15.08
C ILE A 87 -4.91 -8.96 16.60
N ASP A 88 -4.34 -10.05 17.12
CA ASP A 88 -4.06 -10.27 18.55
C ASP A 88 -2.98 -9.32 19.09
N LEU A 89 -2.00 -8.95 18.26
CA LEU A 89 -1.04 -7.90 18.59
C LEU A 89 -1.62 -6.48 18.52
N GLY A 90 -2.85 -6.32 18.03
CA GLY A 90 -3.57 -5.06 18.02
C GLY A 90 -3.30 -4.16 16.82
N VAL A 91 -2.87 -4.70 15.66
CA VAL A 91 -2.74 -3.87 14.45
C VAL A 91 -4.07 -3.20 14.06
N ASP A 92 -4.01 -2.05 13.40
CA ASP A 92 -5.18 -1.25 13.03
C ASP A 92 -5.86 -1.72 11.73
N GLY A 93 -5.16 -2.53 10.94
CA GLY A 93 -5.63 -3.08 9.68
C GLY A 93 -4.64 -4.06 9.08
N ILE A 94 -5.01 -4.71 7.98
CA ILE A 94 -4.13 -5.59 7.21
C ILE A 94 -4.36 -5.35 5.72
N ILE A 95 -3.26 -5.23 4.97
CA ILE A 95 -3.26 -5.25 3.51
C ILE A 95 -3.10 -6.71 3.06
N SER A 96 -4.03 -7.20 2.24
CA SER A 96 -4.11 -8.62 1.85
C SER A 96 -4.45 -8.82 0.37
N ASP A 97 -3.82 -9.82 -0.24
CA ASP A 97 -4.22 -10.34 -1.56
C ASP A 97 -5.55 -11.08 -1.52
N ARG A 98 -5.96 -11.50 -0.32
CA ARG A 98 -7.11 -12.34 -0.01
C ARG A 98 -8.08 -11.59 0.91
N PRO A 99 -8.74 -10.53 0.40
CA PRO A 99 -9.73 -9.79 1.18
C PRO A 99 -10.90 -10.68 1.62
N ASP A 100 -11.20 -11.75 0.87
CA ASP A 100 -12.18 -12.78 1.23
C ASP A 100 -11.82 -13.49 2.55
N ILE A 101 -10.55 -13.91 2.68
CA ILE A 101 -10.04 -14.56 3.90
C ILE A 101 -9.99 -13.56 5.05
N LEU A 102 -9.46 -12.36 4.80
CA LEU A 102 -9.33 -11.33 5.84
C LEU A 102 -10.69 -10.91 6.39
N HIS A 103 -11.67 -10.66 5.52
CA HIS A 103 -13.04 -10.34 5.93
C HIS A 103 -13.63 -11.44 6.80
N LYS A 104 -13.49 -12.70 6.38
CA LYS A 104 -13.96 -13.84 7.19
C LYS A 104 -13.29 -13.90 8.55
N VAL A 105 -11.97 -13.70 8.64
CA VAL A 105 -11.25 -13.69 9.93
C VAL A 105 -11.77 -12.58 10.84
N VAL A 106 -11.97 -11.37 10.30
CA VAL A 106 -12.48 -10.23 11.07
C VAL A 106 -13.90 -10.49 11.57
N GLU A 107 -14.79 -11.03 10.74
CA GLU A 107 -16.16 -11.38 11.14
C GLU A 107 -16.20 -12.48 12.21
N ASP A 108 -15.43 -13.55 12.04
CA ASP A 108 -15.34 -14.64 13.02
C ASP A 108 -14.84 -14.11 14.39
N LEU A 109 -13.86 -13.19 14.39
CA LEU A 109 -13.36 -12.57 15.61
C LEU A 109 -14.34 -11.56 16.24
N ARG A 110 -15.10 -10.82 15.44
CA ARG A 110 -16.19 -9.95 15.94
C ARG A 110 -17.28 -10.78 16.60
N ALA A 111 -17.68 -11.89 15.98
CA ALA A 111 -18.65 -12.83 16.56
C ALA A 111 -18.14 -13.44 17.88
N ALA A 112 -16.83 -13.64 18.01
CA ALA A 112 -16.18 -14.05 19.26
C ALA A 112 -16.00 -12.91 20.29
N GLY A 113 -16.53 -11.72 20.04
CA GLY A 113 -16.53 -10.58 20.98
C GLY A 113 -15.30 -9.67 20.89
N LYS A 114 -14.44 -9.81 19.87
CA LYS A 114 -13.26 -8.96 19.71
C LYS A 114 -13.64 -7.55 19.21
N PRO A 115 -13.17 -6.46 19.85
CA PRO A 115 -13.57 -5.09 19.49
C PRO A 115 -12.83 -4.58 18.24
N LEU A 116 -13.24 -5.04 17.05
CA LEU A 116 -12.63 -4.68 15.75
C LEU A 116 -13.40 -3.58 15.01
N LYS A 117 -13.93 -2.60 15.74
CA LYS A 117 -14.62 -1.45 15.15
C LYS A 117 -13.60 -0.56 14.44
N GLY A 118 -13.82 -0.28 13.16
CA GLY A 118 -12.92 0.56 12.35
C GLY A 118 -11.62 -0.13 11.93
N PHE A 119 -11.52 -1.45 12.12
CA PHE A 119 -10.39 -2.24 11.60
C PHE A 119 -10.35 -2.18 10.08
N ASP A 120 -9.16 -1.90 9.52
CA ASP A 120 -9.00 -1.70 8.09
C ASP A 120 -8.70 -3.03 7.35
N ILE A 121 -9.64 -3.44 6.50
CA ILE A 121 -9.51 -4.53 5.54
C ILE A 121 -9.11 -3.90 4.20
N ALA A 122 -7.80 -3.90 3.91
CA ALA A 122 -7.27 -3.32 2.69
C ALA A 122 -7.05 -4.39 1.61
N ALA A 123 -7.80 -4.28 0.51
CA ALA A 123 -7.69 -5.20 -0.63
C ALA A 123 -6.49 -4.81 -1.50
N HIS A 124 -5.38 -5.56 -1.36
CA HIS A 124 -4.12 -5.29 -2.06
C HIS A 124 -4.28 -5.43 -3.57
N ARG A 125 -4.04 -4.33 -4.30
CA ARG A 125 -4.30 -4.19 -5.75
C ARG A 125 -5.72 -4.55 -6.15
N GLY A 126 -6.69 -4.28 -5.26
CA GLY A 126 -8.09 -4.68 -5.36
C GLY A 126 -8.41 -6.10 -4.91
N GLY A 127 -7.43 -6.91 -4.51
CA GLY A 127 -7.61 -8.33 -4.19
C GLY A 127 -6.99 -9.22 -5.26
N ARG A 128 -5.70 -8.99 -5.56
CA ARG A 128 -4.99 -9.69 -6.65
C ARG A 128 -4.96 -11.22 -6.55
N GLY A 129 -5.20 -11.78 -5.37
CA GLY A 129 -5.33 -13.22 -5.19
C GLY A 129 -6.61 -13.81 -5.80
N LEU A 130 -7.59 -12.96 -6.16
CA LEU A 130 -8.91 -13.36 -6.66
C LEU A 130 -9.17 -12.87 -8.09
N ARG A 131 -8.60 -11.73 -8.50
CA ARG A 131 -8.75 -11.14 -9.85
C ARG A 131 -7.41 -10.59 -10.36
N PRO A 132 -7.24 -10.37 -11.68
CA PRO A 132 -6.07 -9.69 -12.23
C PRO A 132 -5.80 -8.36 -11.52
N GLU A 133 -4.59 -8.19 -10.99
CA GLU A 133 -4.21 -7.06 -10.14
C GLU A 133 -4.44 -5.69 -10.79
N ASN A 134 -4.73 -4.67 -9.97
CA ASN A 134 -4.76 -3.27 -10.41
C ASN A 134 -5.71 -3.02 -11.62
N THR A 135 -6.80 -3.80 -11.73
CA THR A 135 -7.80 -3.70 -12.79
C THR A 135 -9.18 -3.35 -12.22
N LEU A 136 -10.10 -2.84 -13.05
CA LEU A 136 -11.47 -2.58 -12.58
C LEU A 136 -12.15 -3.84 -12.00
N PRO A 137 -12.00 -5.04 -12.61
CA PRO A 137 -12.47 -6.28 -12.00
C PRO A 137 -11.87 -6.61 -10.63
N SER A 138 -10.59 -6.32 -10.36
CA SER A 138 -10.06 -6.50 -9.00
C SER A 138 -10.65 -5.50 -8.04
N PHE A 139 -10.75 -4.22 -8.38
CA PHE A 139 -11.38 -3.24 -7.50
C PHE A 139 -12.85 -3.55 -7.19
N GLU A 140 -13.61 -4.05 -8.16
CA GLU A 140 -14.97 -4.58 -7.93
C GLU A 140 -14.94 -5.72 -6.92
N ASN A 141 -14.03 -6.69 -7.11
CA ASN A 141 -13.90 -7.81 -6.20
C ASN A 141 -13.57 -7.37 -4.77
N GLY A 142 -12.63 -6.44 -4.58
CA GLY A 142 -12.31 -5.90 -3.26
C GLY A 142 -13.54 -5.33 -2.55
N MET A 143 -14.35 -4.54 -3.25
CA MET A 143 -15.61 -4.01 -2.70
C MET A 143 -16.66 -5.10 -2.47
N ASP A 144 -16.76 -6.09 -3.36
CA ASP A 144 -17.68 -7.22 -3.21
C ASP A 144 -17.32 -8.09 -1.98
N GLN A 145 -16.04 -8.17 -1.60
CA GLN A 145 -15.57 -8.86 -0.39
C GLN A 145 -15.68 -7.99 0.88
N GLY A 146 -16.25 -6.79 0.80
CA GLY A 146 -16.41 -5.90 1.96
C GLY A 146 -15.14 -5.20 2.41
N ALA A 147 -14.15 -5.01 1.53
CA ALA A 147 -12.96 -4.24 1.86
C ALA A 147 -13.32 -2.80 2.25
N THR A 148 -12.68 -2.31 3.31
CA THR A 148 -12.83 -0.91 3.78
C THR A 148 -11.89 0.02 3.02
N THR A 149 -10.83 -0.51 2.42
CA THR A 149 -9.86 0.24 1.62
C THR A 149 -9.48 -0.54 0.37
N LEU A 150 -9.47 0.13 -0.77
CA LEU A 150 -8.83 -0.38 -1.98
C LEU A 150 -7.39 0.12 -1.98
N GLU A 151 -6.47 -0.82 -1.85
CA GLU A 151 -5.04 -0.54 -1.96
C GLU A 151 -4.63 -0.75 -3.43
N THR A 152 -3.76 0.13 -3.94
CA THR A 152 -3.24 0.05 -5.31
C THR A 152 -1.94 0.83 -5.46
N ASP A 153 -1.22 0.50 -6.52
CA ASP A 153 -0.01 1.18 -6.94
C ASP A 153 -0.26 2.21 -8.03
N THR A 154 0.62 3.20 -8.16
CA THR A 154 0.57 4.20 -9.22
C THR A 154 1.93 4.45 -9.86
N GLY A 155 1.92 4.91 -11.12
CA GLY A 155 3.02 5.46 -11.91
C GLY A 155 2.58 6.74 -12.63
N VAL A 156 3.49 7.40 -13.35
CA VAL A 156 3.17 8.64 -14.10
C VAL A 156 3.50 8.51 -15.57
N THR A 157 2.49 8.72 -16.41
CA THR A 157 2.57 8.68 -17.87
C THR A 157 3.18 9.94 -18.47
N THR A 158 3.48 9.92 -19.78
CA THR A 158 4.04 11.09 -20.49
C THR A 158 3.13 12.31 -20.49
N ASP A 159 1.81 12.10 -20.38
CA ASP A 159 0.77 13.12 -20.26
C ASP A 159 0.44 13.48 -18.80
N GLY A 160 1.27 13.06 -17.84
CA GLY A 160 1.16 13.47 -16.42
C GLY A 160 0.00 12.82 -15.66
N VAL A 161 -0.55 11.71 -16.17
CA VAL A 161 -1.64 10.97 -15.53
C VAL A 161 -1.06 9.96 -14.56
N SER A 162 -1.69 9.86 -13.38
CA SER A 162 -1.37 8.84 -12.37
C SER A 162 -1.99 7.50 -12.76
N LEU A 163 -1.30 6.76 -13.64
CA LEU A 163 -1.68 5.42 -14.10
C LEU A 163 -1.57 4.43 -12.94
N ILE A 164 -2.52 3.52 -12.81
CA ILE A 164 -2.52 2.49 -11.77
C ILE A 164 -1.71 1.29 -12.24
N TRP A 165 -0.57 1.03 -11.59
CA TRP A 165 0.29 -0.13 -11.88
C TRP A 165 1.42 -0.33 -10.85
N HIS A 166 1.81 -1.57 -10.60
CA HIS A 166 2.80 -1.94 -9.58
C HIS A 166 4.26 -1.77 -9.98
N ASP A 167 4.60 -1.96 -11.24
CA ASP A 167 5.99 -1.86 -11.69
C ASP A 167 6.21 -0.52 -12.40
N GLN A 168 7.47 -0.12 -12.61
CA GLN A 168 7.78 1.07 -13.43
C GLN A 168 7.45 0.89 -14.93
N PHE A 169 7.04 -0.33 -15.34
CA PHE A 169 6.62 -0.72 -16.68
C PHE A 169 5.37 -1.59 -16.61
N LEU A 170 4.57 -1.62 -17.68
CA LEU A 170 3.43 -2.54 -17.77
C LEU A 170 3.94 -3.98 -17.88
N ASN A 171 3.71 -4.81 -16.87
CA ASN A 171 4.41 -6.07 -16.73
C ASN A 171 3.88 -7.12 -17.74
N PRO A 172 4.73 -7.75 -18.57
CA PRO A 172 4.32 -8.78 -19.51
C PRO A 172 3.83 -10.08 -18.86
N GLU A 173 4.08 -10.34 -17.58
CA GLU A 173 3.46 -11.45 -16.85
C GLU A 173 1.97 -11.19 -16.58
N SER A 174 1.58 -9.93 -16.41
CA SER A 174 0.21 -9.52 -16.14
C SER A 174 -0.55 -9.06 -17.40
N CYS A 175 0.17 -8.49 -18.37
CA CYS A 175 -0.40 -7.86 -19.56
C CYS A 175 0.01 -8.54 -20.86
N ARG A 176 -0.85 -8.35 -21.87
CA ARG A 176 -0.61 -8.66 -23.28
C ARG A 176 -0.92 -7.42 -24.13
N ARG A 177 -0.43 -7.42 -25.37
CA ARG A 177 -0.85 -6.41 -26.35
C ARG A 177 -2.28 -6.68 -26.82
N ALA A 178 -3.06 -5.64 -27.00
CA ALA A 178 -4.44 -5.73 -27.47
C ALA A 178 -4.54 -6.26 -28.91
N ASP A 179 -3.52 -5.98 -29.74
CA ASP A 179 -3.40 -6.45 -31.12
C ASP A 179 -2.87 -7.89 -31.26
N GLY A 180 -2.51 -8.54 -30.14
CA GLY A 180 -1.95 -9.89 -30.13
C GLY A 180 -0.45 -9.97 -30.41
N ALA A 181 0.24 -8.84 -30.61
CA ALA A 181 1.69 -8.84 -30.77
C ALA A 181 2.42 -9.38 -29.52
N SER A 182 3.57 -10.01 -29.73
CA SER A 182 4.38 -10.56 -28.65
C SER A 182 4.80 -9.47 -27.65
N TYR A 183 4.64 -9.77 -26.36
CA TYR A 183 5.01 -8.88 -25.26
C TYR A 183 5.79 -9.63 -24.20
N THR A 184 7.04 -9.22 -24.00
CA THR A 184 8.04 -9.88 -23.17
C THR A 184 8.77 -8.85 -22.31
N MET A 185 9.62 -9.33 -21.40
CA MET A 185 10.45 -8.43 -20.60
C MET A 185 11.42 -7.61 -21.46
N GLU A 186 11.90 -8.13 -22.59
CA GLU A 186 12.83 -7.43 -23.47
C GLU A 186 12.20 -6.22 -24.17
N ASN A 187 10.92 -6.31 -24.55
CA ASN A 187 10.19 -5.24 -25.23
C ASN A 187 9.14 -4.53 -24.35
N ARG A 188 9.31 -4.62 -23.03
CA ARG A 188 8.44 -3.99 -22.03
C ARG A 188 8.37 -2.47 -22.21
N VAL A 189 7.22 -1.89 -21.90
CA VAL A 189 6.98 -0.45 -22.02
C VAL A 189 6.94 0.20 -20.64
N TYR A 190 7.84 1.15 -20.42
CA TYR A 190 7.89 1.94 -19.19
C TYR A 190 6.76 2.96 -19.14
N ILE A 191 6.18 3.15 -17.95
CA ILE A 191 5.03 4.04 -17.77
C ILE A 191 5.39 5.47 -18.16
N ASN A 192 6.61 5.93 -17.84
CA ASN A 192 7.09 7.27 -18.21
C ASN A 192 7.35 7.47 -19.72
N THR A 193 7.15 6.45 -20.55
CA THR A 193 7.33 6.52 -22.02
C THR A 193 6.03 6.38 -22.82
N ILE A 194 4.89 6.22 -22.15
CA ILE A 194 3.58 6.05 -22.78
C ILE A 194 2.56 7.03 -22.20
N SER A 195 1.61 7.50 -23.01
CA SER A 195 0.47 8.29 -22.53
C SER A 195 -0.61 7.38 -21.97
N MET A 196 -1.52 7.92 -21.15
CA MET A 196 -2.63 7.13 -20.61
C MET A 196 -3.51 6.55 -21.72
N ALA A 197 -3.85 7.36 -22.73
CA ALA A 197 -4.68 6.93 -23.86
C ALA A 197 -4.04 5.80 -24.66
N GLU A 198 -2.72 5.89 -24.90
CA GLU A 198 -2.02 4.84 -25.64
C GLU A 198 -1.86 3.57 -24.80
N ALA A 199 -1.65 3.69 -23.49
CA ALA A 199 -1.62 2.54 -22.59
C ALA A 199 -2.94 1.76 -22.62
N GLN A 200 -4.08 2.46 -22.56
CA GLN A 200 -5.41 1.84 -22.65
C GLN A 200 -5.67 1.14 -23.98
N LYS A 201 -5.25 1.77 -25.09
CA LYS A 201 -5.41 1.20 -26.42
C LYS A 201 -4.52 -0.02 -26.64
N THR A 202 -3.32 -0.01 -26.04
CA THR A 202 -2.25 -0.95 -26.38
C THR A 202 -2.28 -2.21 -25.53
N PHE A 203 -2.72 -2.13 -24.27
CA PHE A 203 -2.55 -3.21 -23.31
C PHE A 203 -3.86 -3.71 -22.74
N ILE A 204 -3.91 -5.02 -22.50
CA ILE A 204 -4.95 -5.71 -21.75
C ILE A 204 -4.25 -6.51 -20.66
N CYS A 205 -4.58 -6.24 -19.40
CA CYS A 205 -3.90 -6.79 -18.23
C CYS A 205 -4.75 -7.85 -17.53
N ASP A 206 -4.97 -8.96 -18.24
CA ASP A 206 -5.96 -9.99 -17.93
C ASP A 206 -5.33 -11.37 -17.62
N LYS A 207 -4.01 -11.44 -17.50
CA LYS A 207 -3.31 -12.70 -17.20
C LYS A 207 -3.49 -13.12 -15.74
N LEU A 208 -3.36 -14.43 -15.52
CA LEU A 208 -3.47 -15.07 -14.23
C LEU A 208 -2.11 -15.63 -13.82
N HIS A 209 -1.57 -15.17 -12.69
CA HIS A 209 -0.23 -15.54 -12.20
C HIS A 209 -0.13 -15.66 -10.67
N PHE A 210 -1.23 -15.47 -9.93
CA PHE A 210 -1.21 -15.55 -8.45
C PHE A 210 -1.66 -16.87 -7.84
N GLY A 211 -2.26 -17.76 -8.63
CA GLY A 211 -2.69 -19.08 -8.16
C GLY A 211 -4.07 -19.48 -8.67
N PRO A 212 -4.54 -20.68 -8.27
CA PRO A 212 -5.74 -21.29 -8.84
C PRO A 212 -7.04 -20.55 -8.49
N ASP A 213 -7.05 -19.78 -7.39
CA ASP A 213 -8.20 -19.01 -6.94
C ASP A 213 -8.40 -17.71 -7.74
N GLN A 214 -7.35 -17.23 -8.41
CA GLN A 214 -7.43 -16.04 -9.25
C GLN A 214 -8.22 -16.37 -10.52
N LYS A 215 -9.30 -15.62 -10.77
CA LYS A 215 -10.17 -15.82 -11.95
C LYS A 215 -10.19 -14.59 -12.84
N ASN A 216 -10.22 -14.83 -14.14
CA ASN A 216 -10.52 -13.84 -15.17
C ASN A 216 -11.82 -14.29 -15.85
N ASP A 217 -12.95 -13.97 -15.22
CA ASP A 217 -14.29 -14.22 -15.75
C ASP A 217 -15.11 -12.93 -15.58
N LEU A 218 -15.52 -12.35 -16.70
CA LEU A 218 -16.28 -11.10 -16.73
C LEU A 218 -17.67 -11.21 -16.09
N ALA A 219 -18.25 -12.41 -16.00
CA ALA A 219 -19.51 -12.63 -15.30
C ALA A 219 -19.38 -12.35 -13.80
N LEU A 220 -18.17 -12.41 -13.26
CA LEU A 220 -17.87 -12.11 -11.86
C LEU A 220 -17.56 -10.62 -11.61
N SER A 221 -17.62 -9.78 -12.64
CA SER A 221 -17.35 -8.33 -12.54
C SER A 221 -18.31 -7.50 -13.42
N PRO A 222 -19.63 -7.64 -13.23
CA PRO A 222 -20.63 -6.97 -14.06
C PRO A 222 -20.55 -5.44 -13.98
N VAL A 223 -20.11 -4.86 -12.85
CA VAL A 223 -19.99 -3.41 -12.71
C VAL A 223 -18.82 -2.88 -13.53
N ALA A 224 -17.67 -3.55 -13.49
CA ALA A 224 -16.49 -3.22 -14.28
C ALA A 224 -16.79 -3.30 -15.78
N VAL A 225 -17.54 -4.32 -16.22
CA VAL A 225 -18.01 -4.42 -17.61
C VAL A 225 -18.91 -3.24 -17.98
N ALA A 226 -19.92 -2.92 -17.15
CA ALA A 226 -20.82 -1.81 -17.43
C ALA A 226 -20.11 -0.45 -17.44
N PHE A 227 -19.15 -0.25 -16.53
CA PHE A 227 -18.35 0.97 -16.48
C PHE A 227 -17.40 1.09 -17.67
N ALA A 228 -16.73 0.00 -18.07
CA ALA A 228 -15.89 -0.02 -19.25
C ALA A 228 -16.67 0.34 -20.52
N GLN A 229 -17.91 -0.14 -20.65
CA GLN A 229 -18.80 0.26 -21.75
C GLN A 229 -19.16 1.75 -21.69
N LEU A 230 -19.50 2.26 -20.50
CA LEU A 230 -19.84 3.68 -20.28
C LEU A 230 -18.67 4.60 -20.66
N GLU A 231 -17.45 4.27 -20.23
CA GLU A 231 -16.24 5.04 -20.49
C GLU A 231 -15.59 4.69 -21.85
N LYS A 232 -16.23 3.83 -22.64
CA LYS A 232 -15.75 3.37 -23.97
C LYS A 232 -14.33 2.79 -23.92
N MET A 233 -14.01 2.11 -22.83
CA MET A 233 -12.75 1.39 -22.69
C MET A 233 -12.74 0.17 -23.62
N PRO A 234 -11.58 -0.19 -24.21
CA PRO A 234 -11.48 -1.38 -25.06
C PRO A 234 -11.67 -2.69 -24.28
N SER A 235 -11.46 -2.66 -22.97
CA SER A 235 -11.66 -3.78 -22.06
C SER A 235 -11.72 -3.28 -20.61
N PRO A 236 -12.46 -3.96 -19.69
CA PRO A 236 -12.37 -3.67 -18.27
C PRO A 236 -10.97 -3.98 -17.67
N TYR A 237 -10.13 -4.72 -18.39
CA TYR A 237 -8.73 -5.00 -18.03
C TYR A 237 -7.71 -4.07 -18.70
N ALA A 238 -8.16 -3.05 -19.46
CA ALA A 238 -7.24 -2.04 -19.96
C ALA A 238 -6.64 -1.25 -18.78
N PRO A 239 -5.37 -0.79 -18.86
CA PRO A 239 -4.77 0.04 -17.82
C PRO A 239 -5.70 1.19 -17.39
N THR A 240 -5.82 1.41 -16.10
CA THR A 240 -6.67 2.47 -15.52
C THR A 240 -5.80 3.52 -14.81
N ASN A 241 -6.41 4.52 -14.19
CA ASN A 241 -5.74 5.57 -13.44
C ASN A 241 -6.54 5.94 -12.19
N ALA A 242 -5.89 6.67 -11.27
CA ALA A 242 -6.50 7.05 -9.99
C ALA A 242 -7.86 7.77 -10.17
N ALA A 243 -7.96 8.71 -11.11
CA ALA A 243 -9.20 9.45 -11.36
C ALA A 243 -10.33 8.53 -11.88
N GLN A 244 -10.00 7.61 -12.78
CA GLN A 244 -10.96 6.64 -13.30
C GLN A 244 -11.41 5.64 -12.23
N LEU A 245 -10.52 5.22 -11.33
CA LEU A 245 -10.88 4.41 -10.15
C LEU A 245 -11.89 5.13 -9.24
N PHE A 246 -11.71 6.42 -8.97
CA PHE A 246 -12.66 7.19 -8.15
C PHE A 246 -14.04 7.27 -8.80
N ARG A 247 -14.10 7.49 -10.12
CA ARG A 247 -15.37 7.46 -10.88
C ARG A 247 -15.99 6.07 -10.88
N PHE A 248 -15.17 5.02 -10.99
CA PHE A 248 -15.61 3.63 -10.93
C PHE A 248 -16.28 3.29 -9.60
N VAL A 249 -15.69 3.66 -8.46
CA VAL A 249 -16.30 3.42 -7.14
C VAL A 249 -17.64 4.16 -6.98
N LYS A 250 -17.73 5.38 -7.48
CA LYS A 250 -19.02 6.11 -7.52
C LYS A 250 -20.04 5.37 -8.37
N PHE A 251 -19.64 4.89 -9.55
CA PHE A 251 -20.50 4.12 -10.43
C PHE A 251 -20.95 2.79 -9.78
N TYR A 252 -20.04 2.06 -9.13
CA TYR A 252 -20.34 0.85 -8.37
C TYR A 252 -21.39 1.10 -7.28
N THR A 253 -21.26 2.21 -6.55
CA THR A 253 -22.24 2.60 -5.53
C THR A 253 -23.62 2.79 -6.14
N GLU A 254 -23.73 3.55 -7.23
CA GLU A 254 -25.02 3.81 -7.90
C GLU A 254 -25.58 2.57 -8.61
N TYR A 255 -24.72 1.70 -9.14
CA TYR A 255 -25.11 0.45 -9.78
C TYR A 255 -25.94 -0.43 -8.85
N TYR A 256 -25.53 -0.56 -7.58
CA TYR A 256 -26.26 -1.34 -6.57
C TYR A 256 -27.30 -0.53 -5.80
N LYS A 257 -27.16 0.79 -5.68
CA LYS A 257 -28.14 1.61 -4.96
C LYS A 257 -29.42 1.84 -5.78
N SER A 258 -29.29 2.08 -7.08
CA SER A 258 -30.40 2.53 -7.93
C SER A 258 -30.38 1.97 -9.35
N GLY A 259 -29.24 1.41 -9.79
CA GLY A 259 -29.00 0.91 -11.14
C GLY A 259 -29.40 -0.56 -11.35
N ALA A 260 -28.71 -1.21 -12.29
CA ALA A 260 -29.02 -2.57 -12.73
C ALA A 260 -28.82 -3.63 -11.64
N GLY A 261 -27.92 -3.38 -10.68
CA GLY A 261 -27.63 -4.28 -9.57
C GLY A 261 -28.57 -4.17 -8.38
N LYS A 262 -29.52 -3.22 -8.35
CA LYS A 262 -30.29 -2.90 -7.13
C LYS A 262 -31.12 -4.04 -6.53
N ASN A 263 -31.48 -5.02 -7.36
CA ASN A 263 -32.30 -6.16 -6.95
C ASN A 263 -31.47 -7.46 -6.81
N THR A 264 -30.14 -7.39 -6.91
CA THR A 264 -29.30 -8.57 -6.69
C THR A 264 -29.13 -8.86 -5.20
N PRO A 265 -28.80 -10.10 -4.81
CA PRO A 265 -28.36 -10.39 -3.45
C PRO A 265 -27.24 -9.42 -3.03
N HIS A 266 -27.23 -9.02 -1.77
CA HIS A 266 -26.21 -8.14 -1.17
C HIS A 266 -26.12 -6.72 -1.77
N ALA A 267 -27.07 -6.27 -2.61
CA ALA A 267 -27.01 -4.95 -3.24
C ALA A 267 -26.88 -3.80 -2.23
N ALA A 268 -27.64 -3.84 -1.13
CA ALA A 268 -27.57 -2.80 -0.09
C ALA A 268 -26.18 -2.75 0.59
N GLU A 269 -25.61 -3.92 0.90
CA GLU A 269 -24.28 -4.04 1.51
C GLU A 269 -23.19 -3.54 0.55
N ARG A 270 -23.26 -3.95 -0.72
CA ARG A 270 -22.34 -3.48 -1.77
C ARG A 270 -22.42 -1.97 -1.96
N ALA A 271 -23.63 -1.41 -2.06
CA ALA A 271 -23.81 0.03 -2.14
C ALA A 271 -23.22 0.75 -0.92
N ALA A 272 -23.39 0.20 0.29
CA ALA A 272 -22.80 0.74 1.51
C ALA A 272 -21.26 0.71 1.46
N THR A 273 -20.65 -0.41 1.05
CA THR A 273 -19.20 -0.51 0.86
C THR A 273 -18.68 0.53 -0.12
N GLY A 274 -19.29 0.65 -1.30
CA GLY A 274 -18.89 1.65 -2.30
C GLY A 274 -19.00 3.10 -1.81
N ALA A 275 -20.00 3.38 -0.97
CA ALA A 275 -20.19 4.72 -0.39
C ALA A 275 -19.09 5.11 0.59
N THR A 276 -18.45 4.14 1.26
CA THR A 276 -17.50 4.40 2.36
C THR A 276 -16.06 3.96 2.09
N VAL A 277 -15.81 3.13 1.08
CA VAL A 277 -14.48 2.57 0.81
C VAL A 277 -13.42 3.66 0.63
N ARG A 278 -12.23 3.47 1.20
CA ARG A 278 -11.11 4.41 1.10
C ARG A 278 -10.11 3.95 0.04
N PHE A 279 -9.12 4.77 -0.25
CA PHE A 279 -8.09 4.47 -1.25
C PHE A 279 -6.71 4.66 -0.64
N ASN A 280 -5.91 3.59 -0.57
CA ASN A 280 -4.50 3.69 -0.19
C ASN A 280 -3.65 3.55 -1.45
N LEU A 281 -3.01 4.65 -1.86
CA LEU A 281 -2.41 4.82 -3.18
C LEU A 281 -0.89 4.88 -3.04
N GLU A 282 -0.18 3.86 -3.54
CA GLU A 282 1.28 3.82 -3.49
C GLU A 282 1.89 4.70 -4.59
N THR A 283 2.78 5.62 -4.24
CA THR A 283 3.68 6.24 -5.23
C THR A 283 4.82 5.27 -5.54
N LYS A 284 4.69 4.52 -6.63
CA LYS A 284 5.68 3.50 -7.00
C LYS A 284 6.90 4.10 -7.69
N ILE A 285 7.68 4.84 -6.93
CA ILE A 285 8.90 5.46 -7.40
C ILE A 285 10.09 4.56 -7.11
N MET A 286 10.96 4.37 -8.10
CA MET A 286 12.22 3.66 -7.92
C MET A 286 13.28 4.66 -7.45
N PRO A 287 14.15 4.32 -6.49
CA PRO A 287 15.28 5.19 -6.17
C PRO A 287 16.30 5.19 -7.30
N ASP A 288 17.01 6.30 -7.46
CA ASP A 288 18.12 6.43 -8.41
C ASP A 288 19.25 5.44 -8.11
N ARG A 289 19.38 5.04 -6.84
CA ARG A 289 20.31 4.02 -6.36
C ARG A 289 19.64 3.20 -5.28
N LEU A 290 19.69 1.87 -5.43
CA LEU A 290 19.34 0.96 -4.33
C LEU A 290 20.55 0.84 -3.38
N PRO A 291 20.41 1.18 -2.08
CA PRO A 291 21.47 1.00 -1.11
C PRO A 291 21.86 -0.46 -0.97
N ALA A 292 23.10 -0.79 -0.59
CA ALA A 292 23.56 -2.17 -0.39
C ALA A 292 22.75 -2.94 0.66
N GLU A 293 22.17 -2.24 1.62
CA GLU A 293 21.31 -2.77 2.68
C GLU A 293 19.95 -3.24 2.13
N VAL A 294 19.55 -2.70 0.97
CA VAL A 294 18.47 -3.19 0.12
C VAL A 294 19.01 -4.12 -0.99
N ALA A 295 20.24 -3.85 -1.42
CA ALA A 295 20.89 -4.43 -2.60
C ALA A 295 21.79 -5.65 -2.31
N GLY A 296 21.79 -6.16 -1.07
CA GLY A 296 22.15 -7.54 -0.72
C GLY A 296 20.98 -8.52 -0.84
N ALA A 297 19.79 -8.00 -1.17
CA ALA A 297 18.60 -8.74 -1.57
C ALA A 297 18.25 -8.49 -3.05
N GLN A 298 19.21 -8.03 -3.86
CA GLN A 298 19.06 -8.15 -5.31
C GLN A 298 19.01 -9.63 -5.62
N ASN A 299 17.82 -10.12 -5.94
CA ASN A 299 17.65 -11.46 -6.45
C ASN A 299 18.48 -11.51 -7.74
N THR A 300 19.53 -12.33 -7.79
CA THR A 300 20.40 -12.45 -8.98
C THR A 300 19.63 -12.96 -10.20
N ASN A 301 18.40 -13.44 -10.01
CA ASN A 301 17.47 -13.81 -11.08
C ASN A 301 16.65 -12.62 -11.61
N VAL A 302 16.77 -11.43 -11.02
CA VAL A 302 16.12 -10.19 -11.50
C VAL A 302 17.16 -9.42 -12.33
N PRO A 303 16.88 -9.19 -13.63
CA PRO A 303 17.78 -8.44 -14.49
C PRO A 303 18.20 -7.08 -13.90
N ALA A 304 19.50 -6.77 -13.97
CA ALA A 304 20.08 -5.58 -13.33
C ALA A 304 19.49 -4.26 -13.83
N ASP A 305 18.96 -4.25 -15.06
CA ASP A 305 18.26 -3.12 -15.65
C ASP A 305 16.90 -2.84 -14.99
N LEU A 306 16.27 -3.82 -14.32
CA LEU A 306 15.04 -3.59 -13.54
C LEU A 306 15.30 -2.79 -12.26
N TYR A 307 16.55 -2.71 -11.82
CA TYR A 307 16.97 -1.88 -10.70
C TYR A 307 17.36 -0.46 -11.11
N LYS A 308 17.36 -0.14 -12.41
CA LYS A 308 17.52 1.24 -12.88
C LYS A 308 16.22 1.99 -12.68
N ASN A 309 16.33 3.26 -12.31
CA ASN A 309 15.18 4.13 -12.16
C ASN A 309 14.68 4.61 -13.54
N HIS A 310 13.47 4.20 -13.90
CA HIS A 310 12.69 4.66 -15.06
C HIS A 310 11.38 5.34 -14.62
N THR A 311 11.31 5.83 -13.39
CA THR A 311 10.18 6.58 -12.87
C THR A 311 10.43 8.09 -12.97
N VAL A 312 9.38 8.90 -12.86
CA VAL A 312 9.52 10.35 -12.74
C VAL A 312 9.98 10.73 -11.33
N GLY A 313 10.57 11.92 -11.16
CA GLY A 313 11.03 12.38 -9.85
C GLY A 313 9.88 12.64 -8.84
N PRO A 314 10.17 12.70 -7.53
CA PRO A 314 9.15 12.79 -6.47
C PRO A 314 8.13 13.92 -6.65
N GLN A 315 8.57 15.12 -7.05
CA GLN A 315 7.68 16.28 -7.23
C GLN A 315 6.65 16.05 -8.35
N GLN A 316 7.09 15.51 -9.49
CA GLN A 316 6.18 15.21 -10.60
C GLN A 316 5.22 14.08 -10.22
N PHE A 317 5.69 13.09 -9.47
CA PHE A 317 4.89 11.98 -8.98
C PHE A 317 3.77 12.43 -8.05
N VAL A 318 4.11 13.20 -7.01
CA VAL A 318 3.16 13.74 -6.04
C VAL A 318 2.19 14.71 -6.73
N GLY A 319 2.66 15.55 -7.63
CA GLY A 319 1.82 16.45 -8.41
C GLY A 319 0.76 15.72 -9.26
N ALA A 320 1.14 14.61 -9.91
CA ALA A 320 0.21 13.80 -10.69
C ALA A 320 -0.85 13.11 -9.81
N LEU A 321 -0.41 12.39 -8.76
CA LEU A 321 -1.30 11.63 -7.89
C LEU A 321 -2.18 12.52 -7.00
N CYS A 322 -1.58 13.41 -6.21
CA CYS A 322 -2.33 14.28 -5.29
C CYS A 322 -3.14 15.35 -6.05
N GLY A 323 -2.68 15.74 -7.25
CA GLY A 323 -3.47 16.52 -8.18
C GLY A 323 -4.75 15.78 -8.62
N ALA A 324 -4.66 14.49 -8.95
CA ALA A 324 -5.84 13.68 -9.28
C ALA A 324 -6.79 13.53 -8.08
N ILE A 325 -6.27 13.23 -6.89
CA ILE A 325 -7.06 13.16 -5.64
C ILE A 325 -7.81 14.46 -5.38
N THR A 326 -7.14 15.61 -5.54
CA THR A 326 -7.73 16.93 -5.30
C THR A 326 -8.79 17.26 -6.33
N ARG A 327 -8.51 17.09 -7.63
CA ARG A 327 -9.45 17.38 -8.73
C ARG A 327 -10.72 16.56 -8.63
N GLU A 328 -10.60 15.28 -8.25
CA GLU A 328 -11.72 14.36 -8.07
C GLU A 328 -12.40 14.47 -6.69
N LYS A 329 -11.96 15.42 -5.85
CA LYS A 329 -12.50 15.70 -4.51
C LYS A 329 -12.43 14.49 -3.56
N MET A 330 -11.35 13.71 -3.66
CA MET A 330 -11.15 12.49 -2.87
C MET A 330 -10.22 12.66 -1.66
N ILE A 331 -9.85 13.89 -1.29
CA ILE A 331 -8.98 14.15 -0.11
C ILE A 331 -9.51 13.45 1.16
N GLY A 332 -10.83 13.44 1.38
CA GLY A 332 -11.43 12.79 2.56
C GLY A 332 -11.53 11.26 2.50
N ARG A 333 -11.15 10.63 1.37
CA ARG A 333 -11.22 9.18 1.15
C ARG A 333 -9.89 8.57 0.72
N ALA A 334 -8.88 9.37 0.40
CA ALA A 334 -7.60 8.92 -0.12
C ALA A 334 -6.47 9.13 0.89
N GLU A 335 -5.54 8.19 0.91
CA GLU A 335 -4.28 8.21 1.63
C GLU A 335 -3.15 7.78 0.68
N VAL A 336 -1.93 8.23 0.97
CA VAL A 336 -0.76 7.96 0.12
C VAL A 336 0.26 7.15 0.91
N GLN A 337 0.74 6.07 0.31
CA GLN A 337 1.80 5.25 0.86
C GLN A 337 3.03 5.24 -0.05
N SER A 338 4.20 4.97 0.52
CA SER A 338 5.43 4.88 -0.26
C SER A 338 6.56 4.23 0.52
N PHE A 339 7.43 3.51 -0.18
CA PHE A 339 8.77 3.19 0.33
C PHE A 339 9.71 4.40 0.22
N ASP A 340 9.53 5.26 -0.79
CA ASP A 340 10.36 6.46 -0.95
C ASP A 340 9.75 7.61 -0.15
N PHE A 341 10.26 7.80 1.07
CA PHE A 341 9.70 8.78 1.99
C PHE A 341 9.83 10.23 1.51
N ARG A 342 10.61 10.54 0.47
CA ARG A 342 10.63 11.88 -0.14
C ARG A 342 9.26 12.25 -0.67
N THR A 343 8.55 11.28 -1.26
CA THR A 343 7.18 11.51 -1.74
C THR A 343 6.22 11.80 -0.59
N LEU A 344 6.32 11.08 0.53
CA LEU A 344 5.48 11.30 1.71
C LEU A 344 5.73 12.67 2.35
N GLN A 345 6.99 13.09 2.45
CA GLN A 345 7.32 14.44 2.94
C GLN A 345 6.71 15.52 2.04
N LEU A 346 6.77 15.35 0.72
CA LEU A 346 6.13 16.30 -0.21
C LEU A 346 4.60 16.29 -0.11
N VAL A 347 3.97 15.14 0.15
CA VAL A 347 2.52 15.04 0.43
C VAL A 347 2.18 15.82 1.70
N GLU A 348 2.94 15.63 2.78
CA GLU A 348 2.74 16.35 4.04
C GLU A 348 2.92 17.86 3.89
N GLU A 349 3.86 18.29 3.05
CA GLU A 349 4.14 19.71 2.77
C GLU A 349 3.08 20.38 1.89
N GLN A 350 2.65 19.71 0.83
CA GLN A 350 1.84 20.32 -0.23
C GLN A 350 0.35 19.97 -0.12
N PHE A 351 0.04 18.83 0.49
CA PHE A 351 -1.30 18.28 0.65
C PHE A 351 -1.55 17.77 2.09
N PRO A 352 -1.38 18.60 3.14
CA PRO A 352 -1.39 18.18 4.55
C PRO A 352 -2.70 17.54 5.05
N ALA A 353 -3.77 17.57 4.25
CA ALA A 353 -5.02 16.90 4.54
C ALA A 353 -5.07 15.44 4.07
N ILE A 354 -4.11 14.98 3.27
CA ILE A 354 -4.01 13.60 2.80
C ILE A 354 -3.12 12.82 3.80
N PRO A 355 -3.62 11.74 4.44
CA PRO A 355 -2.81 10.91 5.32
C PRO A 355 -1.65 10.21 4.60
N THR A 356 -0.53 10.01 5.31
CA THR A 356 0.68 9.34 4.80
C THR A 356 0.95 8.00 5.50
N TYR A 357 1.39 7.01 4.73
CA TYR A 357 1.70 5.65 5.17
C TYR A 357 3.14 5.29 4.81
N TYR A 358 3.97 5.08 5.83
CA TYR A 358 5.38 4.79 5.68
C TYR A 358 5.58 3.29 5.48
N LEU A 359 5.80 2.87 4.23
CA LEU A 359 6.07 1.47 3.90
C LEU A 359 7.48 1.07 4.35
N THR A 360 7.59 -0.02 5.10
CA THR A 360 8.88 -0.50 5.59
C THR A 360 9.01 -2.01 5.42
N ASN A 361 10.21 -2.47 5.06
CA ASN A 361 10.50 -3.90 4.87
C ASN A 361 11.41 -4.44 5.98
N ASN A 362 12.48 -3.72 6.31
CA ASN A 362 13.40 -4.10 7.39
C ASN A 362 14.02 -2.87 8.04
N ALA A 363 14.50 -3.03 9.28
CA ALA A 363 15.08 -1.93 10.05
C ALA A 363 16.39 -1.39 9.45
N LYS A 364 17.20 -2.22 8.78
CA LYS A 364 18.49 -1.78 8.19
C LYS A 364 18.31 -0.75 7.08
N LEU A 365 17.18 -0.80 6.37
CA LEU A 365 16.82 0.22 5.39
C LEU A 365 16.77 1.62 6.02
N LEU A 366 16.39 1.72 7.29
CA LEU A 366 16.10 3.00 7.95
C LEU A 366 17.34 3.86 8.20
N SER A 367 18.53 3.24 8.16
CA SER A 367 19.81 3.95 8.23
C SER A 367 20.45 4.22 6.87
N SER A 368 19.82 3.79 5.78
CA SER A 368 20.40 3.91 4.44
C SER A 368 20.11 5.26 3.79
N GLU A 369 20.85 5.56 2.71
CA GLU A 369 20.65 6.78 1.91
C GLU A 369 19.25 6.88 1.25
N PHE A 370 18.53 5.75 1.17
CA PHE A 370 17.16 5.69 0.65
C PHE A 370 16.17 6.45 1.54
N VAL A 371 16.45 6.55 2.85
CA VAL A 371 15.66 7.38 3.75
C VAL A 371 16.17 8.83 3.68
N PRO A 372 15.28 9.84 3.53
CA PRO A 372 15.66 11.25 3.57
C PRO A 372 16.41 11.59 4.85
N GLU A 373 17.41 12.47 4.76
CA GLU A 373 18.32 12.78 5.87
C GLU A 373 17.58 13.17 7.17
N ALA A 374 16.49 13.95 7.06
CA ALA A 374 15.68 14.36 8.21
C ALA A 374 15.04 13.18 8.97
N LEU A 375 14.80 12.06 8.30
CA LEU A 375 14.16 10.86 8.86
C LEU A 375 15.14 9.72 9.10
N ARG A 376 16.35 9.80 8.54
CA ARG A 376 17.34 8.73 8.56
C ARG A 376 17.82 8.46 9.98
N LEU A 377 17.91 7.18 10.32
CA LEU A 377 18.43 6.71 11.59
C LEU A 377 19.93 6.41 11.49
N SER A 378 20.63 6.37 12.62
CA SER A 378 21.99 5.84 12.68
C SER A 378 22.00 4.31 12.53
N PRO A 379 23.12 3.71 12.09
CA PRO A 379 23.29 2.26 12.10
C PRO A 379 23.09 1.63 13.49
N GLU A 380 23.39 2.36 14.56
CA GLU A 380 23.20 1.91 15.94
C GLU A 380 21.72 1.83 16.31
N GLU A 381 20.91 2.81 15.89
CA GLU A 381 19.46 2.84 16.13
C GLU A 381 18.70 1.72 15.41
N THR A 382 19.30 1.10 14.38
CA THR A 382 18.66 0.05 13.55
C THR A 382 19.05 -1.38 13.90
N LYS A 383 20.00 -1.58 14.83
CA LYS A 383 20.42 -2.90 15.34
C LYS A 383 19.40 -3.44 16.35
#